data_AF-A0A1V5K4Y1-F1
#
_entry.id   AF-A0A1V5K4Y1-F1
#
_cell.length_a   1.000
_cell.length_b   1.000
_cell.length_c   1.000
_cell.angle_alpha   90.00
_cell.angle_beta   90.00
_cell.angle_gamma   90.00
#
_symmetry.space_group_name_H-M   'P 1'
#
loop_
_entity.id
_entity.type
_entity.pdbx_description
1 polymer ?
#
loop_
_entity_poly.entity_id
_entity_poly.type
_entity_poly.pdbx_seq_one_letter_code
_entity_poly.pdbx_strand_id
1 'polypeptide(L)'
;MPEPFLDRVRGITDEALLLEGKDEFVMRAGQAGLLYEKIDENGWNIHERVGRTNSTIDMIVQMFAMFYPDKPITYESLPMRNDIVANGLGHYLLDPAQAEADRVVYE
;
A
#
# COMPACT_ATOMS: atom_id res chain seq x y z
N MET A 1 9.34 -1.12 1.57
CA MET A 1 8.51 -0.02 1.08
C MET A 1 8.36 0.94 2.23
N PRO A 2 8.64 2.23 2.07
CA PRO A 2 8.60 3.17 3.18
C PRO A 2 7.18 3.36 3.72
N GLU A 3 7.08 3.45 5.03
CA GLU A 3 5.86 3.74 5.77
C GLU A 3 6.12 4.95 6.65
N PRO A 4 6.01 6.19 6.11
CA PRO A 4 6.41 7.41 6.83
C PRO A 4 5.67 7.58 8.16
N PHE A 5 4.43 7.08 8.25
CA PHE A 5 3.62 7.05 9.47
C PHE A 5 4.18 6.11 10.58
N LEU A 6 5.26 5.36 10.33
CA LEU A 6 5.98 4.56 11.32
C LEU A 6 7.37 5.13 11.66
N ASP A 7 7.83 6.15 10.95
CA ASP A 7 9.15 6.74 11.20
C ASP A 7 9.20 7.45 12.56
N ARG A 8 10.34 7.40 13.24
CA ARG A 8 10.53 8.03 14.55
C ARG A 8 10.51 9.55 14.48
N VAL A 9 10.94 10.14 13.36
CA VAL A 9 11.04 11.60 13.22
C VAL A 9 9.78 12.24 12.64
N ARG A 10 8.76 11.45 12.30
CA ARG A 10 7.50 11.95 11.73
C ARG A 10 6.77 12.94 12.66
N GLY A 11 5.89 13.74 12.07
CA GLY A 11 4.96 14.60 12.77
C GLY A 11 3.79 13.83 13.40
N ILE A 12 2.61 14.45 13.38
CA ILE A 12 1.39 13.86 13.94
C ILE A 12 1.04 12.59 13.14
N THR A 13 0.69 11.52 13.85
CA THR A 13 0.15 10.32 13.21
C THR A 13 -1.37 10.48 13.06
N ASP A 14 -1.79 10.88 11.87
CA ASP A 14 -3.20 11.03 11.50
C ASP A 14 -3.54 10.23 10.23
N GLU A 15 -4.80 10.30 9.83
CA GLU A 15 -5.30 9.66 8.61
C GLU A 15 -4.58 10.18 7.35
N ALA A 16 -4.29 11.48 7.29
CA ALA A 16 -3.64 12.08 6.13
C ALA A 16 -2.20 11.55 5.95
N LEU A 17 -1.42 11.48 7.03
CA LEU A 17 -0.08 10.89 6.99
C LEU A 17 -0.13 9.40 6.64
N LEU A 18 -1.12 8.67 7.16
CA LEU A 18 -1.35 7.28 6.76
C LEU A 18 -1.63 7.19 5.26
N LEU A 19 -2.61 7.91 4.73
CA LEU A 19 -3.06 7.75 3.35
C LEU A 19 -2.09 8.36 2.33
N GLU A 20 -1.56 9.54 2.58
CA GLU A 20 -0.70 10.25 1.64
C GLU A 20 0.78 9.89 1.82
N GLY A 21 1.21 9.53 3.03
CA GLY A 21 2.62 9.26 3.32
C GLY A 21 3.52 10.48 3.12
N LYS A 22 2.99 11.70 3.30
CA LYS A 22 3.74 12.94 3.20
C LYS A 22 4.04 13.47 4.60
N ASP A 23 5.31 13.70 4.90
CA ASP A 23 5.74 14.24 6.19
C ASP A 23 6.94 15.17 6.02
N GLU A 24 6.82 16.40 6.51
CA GLU A 24 7.87 17.41 6.37
C GLU A 24 9.15 17.07 7.14
N PHE A 25 9.03 16.43 8.30
CA PHE A 25 10.17 16.07 9.14
C PHE A 25 10.92 14.88 8.54
N VAL A 26 10.20 13.88 8.03
CA VAL A 26 10.81 12.75 7.30
C VAL A 26 11.49 13.27 6.03
N MET A 27 10.86 14.15 5.25
CA MET A 27 11.51 14.78 4.09
C MET A 27 12.77 15.55 4.48
N ARG A 28 12.74 16.31 5.57
CA ARG A 28 13.90 17.03 6.11
C ARG A 28 15.03 16.07 6.49
N ALA A 29 14.70 14.93 7.11
CA ALA A 29 15.68 13.89 7.42
C ALA A 29 16.27 13.26 6.15
N GLY A 30 15.45 13.07 5.11
CA GLY A 30 15.90 12.63 3.78
C GLY A 30 16.90 13.60 3.15
N GLN A 31 16.62 14.91 3.21
CA GLN A 31 17.54 15.96 2.73
C GLN A 31 18.88 15.95 3.48
N ALA A 32 18.88 15.53 4.75
CA ALA A 32 20.08 15.37 5.56
C ALA A 32 20.82 14.02 5.35
N GLY A 33 20.32 13.15 4.47
CA GLY A 33 20.92 11.84 4.18
C GLY A 33 20.72 10.80 5.29
N LEU A 34 19.68 10.96 6.12
CA LEU A 34 19.41 10.11 7.29
C LEU A 34 18.46 8.94 7.00
N LEU A 35 17.92 8.84 5.79
CA LEU A 35 16.97 7.79 5.41
C LEU A 35 17.63 6.74 4.51
N TYR A 36 17.22 5.48 4.66
CA TYR A 36 17.59 4.40 3.75
C TYR A 36 16.88 4.51 2.40
N GLU A 37 15.72 5.15 2.37
CA GLU A 37 14.87 5.30 1.19
C GLU A 37 14.60 6.76 0.90
N LYS A 38 14.39 7.07 -0.38
CA LYS A 38 14.08 8.42 -0.82
C LYS A 38 12.62 8.74 -0.54
N ILE A 39 12.38 9.98 -0.14
CA ILE A 39 11.05 10.58 -0.02
C ILE A 39 11.13 11.99 -0.61
N ASP A 40 10.08 12.37 -1.32
CA ASP A 40 9.91 13.69 -1.92
C ASP A 40 8.52 14.23 -1.57
N GLU A 41 8.14 15.37 -2.16
CA GLU A 41 6.85 16.03 -1.93
C GLU A 41 5.62 15.18 -2.28
N ASN A 42 5.78 14.14 -3.10
CA ASN A 42 4.70 13.22 -3.43
C ASN A 42 4.45 12.21 -2.29
N GLY A 43 5.42 12.04 -1.40
CA GLY A 43 5.37 11.10 -0.30
C GLY A 43 5.28 9.64 -0.76
N TRP A 44 4.81 8.78 0.13
CA TRP A 44 4.54 7.38 -0.17
C TRP A 44 3.06 7.08 -0.05
N ASN A 45 2.28 7.43 -1.08
CA ASN A 45 0.82 7.29 -1.06
C ASN A 45 0.36 5.82 -0.88
N ILE A 46 -0.76 5.61 -0.18
CA ILE A 46 -1.34 4.28 0.08
C ILE A 46 -1.57 3.46 -1.21
N HIS A 47 -1.90 4.10 -2.33
CA HIS A 47 -2.09 3.42 -3.62
C HIS A 47 -0.80 2.74 -4.09
N GLU A 48 0.32 3.46 -4.02
CA GLU A 48 1.65 2.93 -4.31
C GLU A 48 2.01 1.79 -3.38
N ARG A 49 1.67 1.96 -2.10
CA ARG A 49 2.02 1.00 -1.06
C ARG A 49 1.30 -0.33 -1.18
N VAL A 50 -0.02 -0.28 -1.38
CA VAL A 50 -0.85 -1.47 -1.61
C VAL A 50 -0.54 -2.08 -2.97
N GLY A 51 -0.44 -1.26 -4.01
CA GLY A 51 -0.13 -1.72 -5.37
C GLY A 51 1.18 -2.51 -5.45
N ARG A 52 2.24 -2.01 -4.83
CA ARG A 52 3.53 -2.72 -4.77
C ARG A 52 3.44 -4.02 -3.96
N THR A 53 2.68 -4.03 -2.87
CA THR A 53 2.45 -5.23 -2.06
C THR A 53 1.73 -6.31 -2.89
N ASN A 54 0.68 -5.95 -3.63
CA ASN A 54 -0.02 -6.87 -4.53
C ASN A 54 0.91 -7.45 -5.60
N SER A 55 1.70 -6.62 -6.27
CA SER A 55 2.68 -7.09 -7.27
C SER A 55 3.77 -7.98 -6.65
N THR A 56 4.09 -7.80 -5.38
CA THR A 56 5.03 -8.68 -4.65
C THR A 56 4.38 -10.03 -4.36
N ILE A 57 3.11 -10.05 -3.97
CA ILE A 57 2.34 -11.29 -3.76
C ILE A 57 2.23 -12.10 -5.06
N ASP A 58 1.88 -11.45 -6.17
CA ASP A 58 1.88 -12.05 -7.51
C ASP A 58 3.22 -12.72 -7.84
N MET A 59 4.33 -11.97 -7.66
CA MET A 59 5.67 -12.52 -7.90
C MET A 59 5.96 -13.74 -7.02
N ILE A 60 5.59 -13.71 -5.74
CA ILE A 60 5.76 -14.85 -4.84
C ILE A 60 4.94 -16.06 -5.33
N VAL A 61 3.70 -15.85 -5.77
CA VAL A 61 2.84 -16.91 -6.33
C VAL A 61 3.45 -17.50 -7.60
N GLN A 62 3.93 -16.67 -8.52
CA GLN A 62 4.62 -17.12 -9.73
C GLN A 62 5.89 -17.91 -9.42
N MET A 63 6.72 -17.42 -8.49
CA MET A 63 7.91 -18.12 -8.02
C MET A 63 7.57 -19.47 -7.39
N PHE A 64 6.52 -19.52 -6.57
CA PHE A 64 6.07 -20.77 -5.97
C PHE A 64 5.67 -21.79 -7.05
N ALA A 65 4.91 -21.38 -8.06
CA ALA A 65 4.52 -22.24 -9.17
C ALA A 65 5.74 -22.72 -10.00
N MET A 66 6.80 -21.92 -10.11
CA MET A 66 8.05 -22.36 -10.76
C MET A 66 8.76 -23.48 -9.97
N PHE A 67 8.75 -23.43 -8.63
CA PHE A 67 9.36 -24.46 -7.79
C PHE A 67 8.48 -25.70 -7.60
N TYR A 68 7.16 -25.54 -7.65
CA TYR A 68 6.17 -26.60 -7.41
C TYR A 68 5.12 -26.64 -8.54
N PRO A 69 5.52 -27.06 -9.76
CA PRO A 69 4.64 -27.01 -10.92
C PRO A 69 3.42 -27.94 -10.83
N ASP A 70 3.44 -28.94 -9.95
CA ASP A 70 2.33 -29.84 -9.66
C ASP A 70 1.29 -29.25 -8.68
N LYS A 71 1.61 -28.11 -8.04
CA LYS A 71 0.77 -27.46 -7.01
C LYS A 71 0.68 -25.94 -7.22
N PRO A 72 0.26 -25.45 -8.40
CA PRO A 72 0.17 -24.02 -8.62
C PRO A 72 -0.85 -23.37 -7.69
N ILE A 73 -0.50 -22.21 -7.13
CA ILE A 73 -1.45 -21.30 -6.50
C ILE A 73 -2.04 -20.44 -7.61
N THR A 74 -3.36 -20.31 -7.65
CA THR A 74 -4.07 -19.49 -8.64
C THR A 74 -5.00 -18.50 -7.92
N TYR A 75 -5.25 -17.37 -8.58
CA TYR A 75 -6.19 -16.36 -8.12
C TYR A 75 -6.75 -15.61 -9.33
N GLU A 76 -7.86 -14.92 -9.13
CA GLU A 76 -8.50 -14.09 -10.14
C GLU A 76 -8.46 -12.62 -9.75
N SER A 77 -8.30 -11.74 -10.74
CA SER A 77 -8.51 -10.30 -10.61
C SER A 77 -7.73 -9.60 -9.48
N LEU A 78 -6.49 -10.01 -9.19
CA LEU A 78 -5.61 -9.23 -8.31
C LEU A 78 -5.17 -7.95 -9.05
N PRO A 79 -5.55 -6.75 -8.57
CA PRO A 79 -5.14 -5.51 -9.23
C PRO A 79 -3.66 -5.26 -8.98
N MET A 80 -2.91 -5.00 -10.06
CA MET A 80 -1.47 -4.74 -9.98
C MET A 80 -1.21 -3.28 -9.63
N ARG A 81 0.06 -2.96 -9.34
CA ARG A 81 0.47 -1.60 -8.96
C ARG A 81 -0.06 -0.53 -9.92
N ASN A 82 0.07 -0.72 -11.23
CA ASN A 82 -0.36 0.26 -12.21
C ASN A 82 -1.89 0.48 -12.17
N ASP A 83 -2.67 -0.60 -11.97
CA ASP A 83 -4.13 -0.52 -11.89
C ASP A 83 -4.58 0.20 -10.62
N ILE A 84 -3.90 -0.03 -9.50
CA ILE A 84 -4.21 0.63 -8.22
C ILE A 84 -3.82 2.11 -8.26
N VAL A 85 -2.66 2.44 -8.81
CA VAL A 85 -2.21 3.84 -8.94
C VAL A 85 -3.11 4.62 -9.89
N ALA A 86 -3.61 4.00 -10.97
CA ALA A 86 -4.51 4.64 -11.93
C ALA A 86 -5.94 4.81 -11.40
N ASN A 87 -6.50 3.78 -10.75
CA ASN A 87 -7.93 3.78 -10.37
C ASN A 87 -8.17 4.22 -8.92
N GLY A 88 -7.11 4.27 -8.10
CA GLY A 88 -7.20 4.44 -6.66
C GLY A 88 -7.61 3.16 -5.94
N LEU A 89 -7.13 2.99 -4.70
CA LEU A 89 -7.40 1.82 -3.88
C LEU A 89 -8.90 1.63 -3.59
N GLY A 90 -9.62 2.73 -3.35
CA GLY A 90 -11.05 2.69 -3.04
C GLY A 90 -11.90 2.02 -4.11
N HIS A 91 -11.47 2.02 -5.37
CA HIS A 91 -12.16 1.36 -6.49
C HIS A 91 -12.32 -0.16 -6.26
N TYR A 92 -11.42 -0.78 -5.50
CA TYR A 92 -11.40 -2.22 -5.24
C TYR A 92 -11.99 -2.61 -3.88
N LEU A 93 -12.42 -1.63 -3.08
CA LEU A 93 -13.03 -1.86 -1.78
C LEU A 93 -14.55 -1.93 -1.92
N LEU A 94 -15.18 -2.76 -1.09
CA LEU A 94 -16.64 -2.79 -1.01
C LEU A 94 -17.13 -1.49 -0.37
N ASP A 95 -18.20 -0.92 -0.94
CA ASP A 95 -18.88 0.23 -0.35
C ASP A 95 -19.78 -0.25 0.81
N PRO A 96 -19.48 0.10 2.07
CA PRO A 96 -20.31 -0.31 3.20
C PRO A 96 -21.73 0.26 3.13
N ALA A 97 -21.97 1.37 2.41
CA ALA A 97 -23.32 1.91 2.21
C ALA A 97 -24.20 1.03 1.29
N GLN A 98 -23.59 0.13 0.51
CA GLN A 98 -24.27 -0.82 -0.37
C GLN A 98 -24.32 -2.23 0.22
N ALA A 99 -23.73 -2.45 1.40
CA ALA A 99 -23.72 -3.75 2.05
C ALA A 99 -25.03 -4.01 2.82
N GLU A 100 -25.41 -5.30 2.93
CA GLU A 100 -26.51 -5.72 3.80
C GLU A 100 -26.23 -5.28 5.25
N ALA A 101 -27.26 -4.79 5.94
CA ALA A 101 -27.11 -4.13 7.24
C ALA A 101 -26.55 -5.05 8.35
N ASP A 102 -26.70 -6.37 8.21
CA ASP A 102 -26.15 -7.37 9.14
C ASP A 102 -24.66 -7.66 8.90
N ARG A 103 -24.08 -7.15 7.80
CA ARG A 103 -22.67 -7.31 7.44
C ARG A 103 -21.80 -6.11 7.78
N VAL A 104 -22.39 -4.99 8.22
CA VAL A 104 -21.67 -3.79 8.63
C VAL A 104 -21.72 -3.68 10.16
N VAL A 105 -20.56 -3.80 10.81
CA VAL A 105 -20.43 -3.64 12.25
C VAL A 105 -19.77 -2.30 12.53
N TYR A 106 -20.41 -1.49 13.36
CA TYR A 106 -19.84 -0.25 13.90
C TYR A 106 -19.30 -0.54 15.31
N GLU A 107 -18.07 -0.12 15.60
CA GLU A 107 -17.49 -0.12 16.95
C GLU A 107 -17.80 1.17 17.70
#